data_AF-A0A962ZLU4-F1
#
_entry.id   AF-A0A962ZLU4-F1
#
_cell.length_a   1.000
_cell.length_b   1.000
_cell.length_c   1.000
_cell.angle_alpha   90.00
_cell.angle_beta   90.00
_cell.angle_gamma   90.00
#
_symmetry.space_group_name_H-M   'P 1'
#
loop_
_entity.id
_entity.type
_entity.pdbx_description
1 polymer ?
#
loop_
_entity_poly.entity_id
_entity_poly.type
_entity_poly.pdbx_seq_one_letter_code
_entity_poly.pdbx_strand_id
1 'polypeptide(L)' 'DIAAAQRACYAAADRIHWDGMTMRRDIGWRAIARYS' A
#
# COMPACT_ATOMS: atom_id res chain seq x y z
N ASP A 1 9.75 -0.20 9.16
CA ASP A 1 9.42 -1.61 8.87
C ASP A 1 8.58 -1.69 7.59
N ILE A 2 8.39 -2.89 7.02
CA ILE A 2 7.67 -3.09 5.75
C ILE A 2 6.18 -2.73 5.88
N ALA A 3 5.55 -3.06 7.01
CA ALA A 3 4.12 -2.81 7.23
C ALA A 3 3.82 -1.29 7.38
N ALA A 4 4.67 -0.53 8.08
CA ALA A 4 4.53 0.91 8.19
C ALA A 4 4.78 1.62 6.87
N ALA A 5 5.76 1.17 6.08
CA ALA A 5 5.99 1.70 4.74
C ALA A 5 4.76 1.48 3.85
N GLN A 6 4.16 0.28 3.90
CA GLN A 6 2.92 -0.02 3.17
C GLN A 6 1.78 0.91 3.58
N ARG A 7 1.53 1.07 4.89
CA ARG A 7 0.46 1.95 5.41
C ARG A 7 0.65 3.40 4.99
N ALA A 8 1.86 3.94 5.14
CA ALA A 8 2.16 5.32 4.77
C ALA A 8 2.02 5.55 3.25
N CYS A 9 2.43 4.58 2.43
CA CYS A 9 2.27 4.64 0.98
C CYS A 9 0.81 4.70 0.57
N TYR A 10 -0.03 3.78 1.09
CA TYR A 10 -1.46 3.79 0.76
C TYR A 10 -2.16 5.06 1.23
N ALA A 11 -1.86 5.55 2.44
CA ALA A 11 -2.41 6.81 2.94
C ALA A 11 -2.04 8.01 2.06
N ALA A 12 -0.82 8.03 1.50
CA ALA A 12 -0.40 9.08 0.57
C ALA A 12 -1.06 8.92 -0.81
N ALA A 13 -1.13 7.69 -1.33
CA ALA A 13 -1.70 7.37 -2.63
C ALA A 13 -3.21 7.66 -2.69
N ASP A 14 -3.93 7.47 -1.59
CA ASP A 14 -5.37 7.78 -1.48
C ASP A 14 -5.71 9.25 -1.72
N ARG A 15 -4.72 10.16 -1.65
CA ARG A 15 -4.92 11.58 -1.94
C ARG A 15 -4.88 11.90 -3.43
N ILE A 16 -4.44 10.98 -4.28
CA ILE A 16 -4.32 11.18 -5.72
C ILE A 16 -5.53 10.56 -6.41
N HIS A 17 -6.26 11.31 -7.23
CA HIS A 17 -7.48 10.82 -7.88
C HIS A 17 -7.63 11.35 -9.30
N TRP A 18 -8.16 10.49 -10.17
CA TRP A 18 -8.67 10.79 -11.51
C TRP A 18 -9.64 9.67 -11.92
N ASP A 19 -10.47 9.92 -12.94
CA ASP A 19 -11.48 8.95 -13.37
C ASP A 19 -10.83 7.65 -13.88
N GLY A 20 -11.31 6.52 -13.37
CA GLY A 20 -10.83 5.19 -13.77
C GLY A 20 -9.52 4.73 -13.12
N MET A 21 -9.01 5.44 -12.11
CA MET A 21 -7.83 4.99 -11.35
C MET A 21 -8.06 3.61 -10.71
N THR A 22 -7.06 2.72 -10.83
CA THR A 22 -7.05 1.40 -10.17
C THR A 22 -5.72 1.15 -9.48
N MET A 23 -5.76 0.45 -8.34
CA MET A 23 -4.56 0.10 -7.58
C MET A 23 -4.80 -1.17 -6.75
N ARG A 24 -3.78 -2.03 -6.67
CA ARG A 24 -3.78 -3.16 -5.73
C ARG A 24 -3.51 -2.70 -4.30
N ARG A 25 -4.24 -3.27 -3.33
CA ARG A 25 -4.19 -2.90 -1.90
C ARG A 25 -3.34 -3.83 -1.03
N ASP A 26 -2.64 -4.79 -1.64
CA ASP A 26 -1.91 -5.87 -0.97
C ASP A 26 -0.41 -5.89 -1.32
N ILE A 27 0.17 -4.78 -1.78
CA ILE A 27 1.57 -4.74 -2.21
C ILE A 27 2.51 -5.04 -1.04
N GLY A 28 3.24 -6.15 -1.14
CA GLY A 28 4.16 -6.59 -0.09
C GLY A 28 3.54 -7.53 0.96
N TRP A 29 2.30 -8.00 0.79
CA TRP A 29 1.61 -8.86 1.77
C TRP A 29 2.42 -10.09 2.21
N ARG A 30 3.14 -10.75 1.28
CA ARG A 30 3.98 -11.92 1.60
C ARG A 30 5.18 -11.58 2.48
N ALA A 31 5.77 -10.40 2.27
CA ALA A 31 6.91 -9.94 3.05
C ALA A 31 6.46 -9.51 4.45
N ILE A 32 5.32 -8.83 4.55
CA ILE A 32 4.68 -8.51 5.83
C ILE A 32 4.38 -9.80 6.60
N ALA A 33 3.74 -10.78 5.96
CA ALA A 33 3.42 -12.06 6.61
C ALA A 33 4.65 -12.85 7.09
N ARG A 34 5.84 -12.60 6.52
CA ARG A 34 7.07 -13.33 6.85
C ARG A 34 7.97 -12.59 7.84
N TYR A 35 7.95 -11.26 7.84
CA TYR A 35 8.96 -10.42 8.50
C TYR A 35 8.37 -9.35 9.44
N SER A 36 7.08 -9.42 9.74
CA SER A 36 6.42 -8.53 10.73
C SER A 36 6.30 -9.18 12.08
#